data_AF-A0AAU3BM46-F1
#
_entry.id   AF-A0AAU3BM46-F1
#
_cell.length_a   1.000
_cell.length_b   1.000
_cell.length_c   1.000
_cell.angle_alpha   90.00
_cell.angle_beta   90.00
_cell.angle_gamma   90.00
#
_symmetry.space_group_name_H-M   'P 1'
#
loop_
_entity.id
_entity.type
_entity.pdbx_description
1 polymer ?
#
loop_
_entity_poly.entity_id
_entity_poly.type
_entity_poly.pdbx_seq_one_letter_code
_entity_poly.pdbx_strand_id
1 'polypeptide(L)'
;MTIVTKNYPGDESSRLERPDMFRVNIPAGKEAFIGWTGHAPGGPAGEDDPSVTDAVIAHPVYGSVGWLAVVNPGKRTGEATRELLRTACQRARARHERRHGA
;
A
#
# COMPACT_ATOMS: atom_id res chain seq x y z
N MET A 1 -7.13 -5.16 0.80
CA MET A 1 -6.93 -3.84 0.18
C MET A 1 -8.00 -2.91 0.67
N THR A 2 -7.73 -1.63 0.79
CA THR A 2 -8.70 -0.61 1.21
C THR A 2 -8.45 0.69 0.45
N ILE A 3 -9.47 1.55 0.40
CA ILE A 3 -9.36 2.93 -0.09
C ILE A 3 -9.82 3.84 1.04
N VAL A 4 -9.03 4.88 1.33
CA VAL A 4 -9.37 5.90 2.33
C VAL A 4 -9.36 7.29 1.67
N THR A 5 -10.29 8.16 2.08
CA THR A 5 -10.44 9.53 1.57
C THR A 5 -10.21 10.59 2.65
N LYS A 6 -9.79 10.16 3.84
CA LYS A 6 -9.54 11.00 5.00
C LYS A 6 -8.42 10.38 5.83
N ASN A 7 -7.82 11.19 6.70
CA ASN A 7 -6.84 10.68 7.65
C ASN A 7 -7.55 9.88 8.76
N TYR A 8 -6.83 8.90 9.29
CA TYR A 8 -7.22 8.17 10.50
C TYR A 8 -6.18 8.42 11.60
N PRO A 9 -6.50 8.16 12.88
CA PRO A 9 -5.53 8.32 13.96
C PRO A 9 -4.20 7.60 13.65
N GLY A 10 -3.09 8.34 13.67
CA GLY A 10 -1.75 7.83 13.35
C GLY A 10 -1.39 7.87 11.85
N ASP A 11 -2.26 8.40 11.00
CA ASP A 11 -2.09 8.52 9.54
C ASP A 11 -2.17 9.97 9.05
N GLU A 12 -2.01 10.94 9.95
CA GLU A 12 -2.19 12.37 9.66
C GLU A 12 -1.15 12.90 8.65
N SER A 13 0.02 12.26 8.59
CA SER A 13 1.10 12.59 7.65
C SER A 13 0.72 12.37 6.18
N SER A 14 -0.32 11.58 5.89
CA SER A 14 -0.83 11.38 4.53
C SER A 14 -1.55 12.62 3.97
N ARG A 15 -1.97 13.56 4.83
CA ARG A 15 -2.59 14.84 4.43
C ARG A 15 -3.74 14.66 3.43
N LEU A 16 -4.63 13.70 3.70
CA LEU A 16 -5.79 13.38 2.86
C LEU A 16 -6.97 14.33 3.05
N GLU A 17 -6.94 15.20 4.08
CA GLU A 17 -7.96 16.23 4.35
C GLU A 17 -7.89 17.40 3.35
N ARG A 18 -7.77 17.10 2.06
CA ARG A 18 -7.74 18.05 0.94
C ARG A 18 -8.70 17.54 -0.15
N PRO A 19 -9.29 18.44 -0.96
CA PRO A 19 -10.21 18.04 -2.02
C PRO A 19 -9.61 16.97 -2.94
N ASP A 20 -10.44 16.00 -3.33
CA ASP A 20 -10.14 14.96 -4.31
C ASP A 20 -8.94 14.05 -3.97
N MET A 21 -8.58 13.93 -2.69
CA MET A 21 -7.53 13.02 -2.23
C MET A 21 -8.10 11.67 -1.79
N PHE A 22 -7.49 10.59 -2.29
CA PHE A 22 -7.69 9.25 -1.77
C PHE A 22 -6.38 8.46 -1.81
N ARG A 23 -6.28 7.44 -0.94
CA ARG A 23 -5.13 6.54 -0.91
C ARG A 23 -5.59 5.10 -1.08
N VAL A 24 -4.91 4.39 -1.97
CA VAL A 24 -5.09 2.95 -2.16
C VAL A 24 -4.08 2.22 -1.30
N ASN A 25 -4.58 1.35 -0.42
CA ASN A 25 -3.77 0.57 0.52
C ASN A 25 -3.76 -0.90 0.11
N ILE A 26 -2.56 -1.44 -0.09
CA ILE A 26 -2.36 -2.74 -0.73
C ILE A 26 -1.54 -3.64 0.18
N PRO A 27 -2.09 -4.78 0.64
CA PRO A 27 -1.32 -5.82 1.32
C PRO A 27 -0.48 -6.60 0.28
N ALA A 28 0.60 -5.97 -0.19
CA ALA A 28 1.42 -6.45 -1.30
C ALA A 28 2.20 -7.72 -0.93
N GLY A 29 2.53 -7.89 0.36
CA GLY A 29 3.37 -8.98 0.84
C GLY A 29 4.86 -8.66 0.72
N LYS A 30 5.69 -9.50 1.35
CA LYS A 30 7.11 -9.21 1.59
C LYS A 30 7.92 -8.95 0.31
N GLU A 31 7.77 -9.78 -0.72
CA GLU A 31 8.54 -9.67 -1.97
C GLU A 31 8.24 -8.38 -2.71
N ALA A 32 6.96 -8.10 -2.97
CA ALA A 32 6.54 -6.87 -3.63
C ALA A 32 6.91 -5.62 -2.81
N PHE A 33 6.78 -5.69 -1.48
CA PHE A 33 7.21 -4.59 -0.61
C PHE A 33 8.70 -4.27 -0.80
N ILE A 34 9.58 -5.28 -0.68
CA ILE A 34 11.03 -5.09 -0.85
C ILE A 34 11.35 -4.58 -2.26
N GLY A 35 10.67 -5.09 -3.29
CA GLY A 35 10.90 -4.66 -4.67
C GLY A 35 10.60 -3.18 -4.90
N TRP A 36 9.62 -2.62 -4.19
CA TRP A 36 9.24 -1.21 -4.32
C TRP A 36 9.99 -0.27 -3.37
N THR A 37 10.27 -0.69 -2.14
CA THR A 37 10.89 0.18 -1.12
C THR A 37 12.40 -0.02 -0.97
N GLY A 38 12.95 -1.11 -1.52
CA GLY A 38 14.35 -1.47 -1.36
C GLY A 38 14.72 -2.00 0.03
N HIS A 39 13.76 -2.15 0.95
CA HIS A 39 14.02 -2.63 2.31
C HIS A 39 12.95 -3.61 2.81
N ALA A 40 13.28 -4.40 3.83
CA ALA A 40 12.34 -5.33 4.43
C ALA A 40 11.24 -4.62 5.23
N PRO A 41 10.02 -5.21 5.33
CA PRO A 41 9.04 -4.76 6.30
C PRO A 41 9.63 -4.80 7.72
N GLY A 42 9.46 -3.71 8.49
CA GLY A 42 10.04 -3.55 9.82
C GLY A 42 11.51 -3.12 9.83
N GLY A 43 12.12 -2.91 8.66
CA GLY A 43 13.38 -2.18 8.52
C GLY A 43 13.21 -0.69 8.85
N PRO A 44 14.32 0.09 8.83
CA PRO A 44 14.24 1.53 9.03
C PRO A 44 13.19 2.13 8.09
N ALA A 45 12.30 2.96 8.64
CA ALA A 45 11.32 3.68 7.84
C ALA A 45 12.09 4.53 6.81
N GLY A 46 11.76 4.37 5.52
CA GLY A 46 12.26 5.26 4.49
C GLY A 46 11.85 6.71 4.79
N GLU A 47 12.58 7.67 4.23
CA GLU A 47 12.26 9.11 4.33
C GLU A 47 11.09 9.52 3.41
N ASP A 48 10.29 8.56 2.94
CA ASP A 48 9.19 8.81 2.01
C ASP A 48 8.11 9.67 2.67
N ASP A 49 7.80 10.81 2.05
CA ASP A 49 6.68 11.67 2.46
C ASP A 49 5.35 10.96 2.12
N PRO A 50 4.53 10.58 3.12
CA PRO A 50 3.30 9.82 2.89
C PRO A 50 2.20 10.58 2.14
N SER A 51 2.37 11.88 1.94
CA SER A 51 1.44 12.75 1.22
C SER A 51 1.74 12.88 -0.27
N VAL A 52 2.86 12.31 -0.75
CA VAL A 52 3.24 12.36 -2.17
C VAL A 52 2.24 11.60 -3.02
N THR A 53 1.70 12.29 -4.02
CA THR A 53 0.76 11.73 -4.99
C THR A 53 1.47 11.00 -6.11
N ASP A 54 0.82 9.98 -6.69
CA ASP A 54 1.32 9.20 -7.82
C ASP A 54 2.72 8.61 -7.58
N ALA A 55 2.94 8.12 -6.36
CA ALA A 55 4.14 7.39 -5.91
C ALA A 55 3.75 6.15 -5.11
N VAL A 56 4.49 5.06 -5.31
CA VAL A 56 4.37 3.86 -4.46
C VAL A 56 5.28 4.05 -3.26
N ILE A 57 4.69 4.00 -2.07
CA ILE A 57 5.38 4.18 -0.80
C ILE A 57 5.07 3.02 0.16
N ALA A 58 5.90 2.86 1.18
CA ALA A 58 5.52 2.06 2.34
C ALA A 58 4.27 2.67 2.98
N HIS A 59 3.30 1.84 3.39
CA HIS A 59 2.13 2.37 4.11
C HIS A 59 2.59 3.02 5.43
N PRO A 60 2.19 4.24 5.76
CA PRO A 60 2.70 4.97 6.93
C PRO A 60 2.44 4.25 8.26
N VAL A 61 1.28 3.62 8.42
CA VAL A 61 0.94 2.81 9.61
C VAL A 61 1.32 1.33 9.47
N TYR A 62 1.04 0.69 8.33
CA TYR A 62 1.16 -0.76 8.14
C TYR A 62 2.39 -1.20 7.32
N GLY A 63 3.34 -0.31 7.06
CA GLY A 63 4.56 -0.63 6.31
C GLY A 63 5.39 -1.72 6.98
N SER A 64 5.40 -1.76 8.31
CA SER A 64 6.07 -2.81 9.10
C SER A 64 5.57 -4.23 8.82
N VAL A 65 4.31 -4.36 8.36
CA VAL A 65 3.68 -5.64 7.99
C VAL A 65 3.56 -5.83 6.47
N GLY A 66 4.32 -5.06 5.69
CA GLY A 66 4.47 -5.25 4.25
C GLY A 66 3.31 -4.71 3.41
N TRP A 67 2.67 -3.64 3.89
CA TRP A 67 1.67 -2.90 3.11
C TRP A 67 2.33 -1.76 2.33
N LEU A 68 1.88 -1.60 1.09
CA LEU A 68 2.20 -0.47 0.24
C LEU A 68 1.00 0.47 0.16
N ALA A 69 1.27 1.73 -0.16
CA ALA A 69 0.24 2.73 -0.37
C ALA A 69 0.56 3.62 -1.58
N VAL A 70 -0.49 4.16 -2.21
CA VAL A 70 -0.40 5.15 -3.30
C VAL A 70 -1.49 6.19 -3.10
N VAL A 71 -1.11 7.46 -2.97
CA VAL A 71 -2.06 8.59 -2.93
C VAL A 71 -2.36 9.01 -4.38
N ASN A 72 -3.63 9.11 -4.74
CA ASN A 72 -4.10 9.48 -6.09
C ASN A 72 -3.29 8.85 -7.23
N PRO A 73 -3.39 7.51 -7.43
CA PRO A 73 -2.67 6.83 -8.51
C PRO A 73 -2.96 7.50 -9.86
N GLY A 74 -1.89 7.94 -10.52
CA GLY A 74 -1.94 8.68 -11.78
C GLY A 74 -1.27 7.91 -12.90
N LYS A 75 -0.65 8.65 -13.83
CA LYS A 75 0.02 8.04 -14.99
C LYS A 75 1.27 7.25 -14.59
N ARG A 76 1.98 7.66 -13.53
CA ARG A 76 3.24 7.03 -13.14
C ARG A 76 3.02 5.70 -12.43
N THR A 77 1.97 5.60 -11.62
CA THR A 77 1.73 4.44 -10.76
C THR A 77 0.45 3.68 -11.07
N GLY A 78 -0.38 4.13 -12.01
CA GLY A 78 -1.66 3.50 -12.31
C GLY A 78 -1.56 2.04 -12.75
N GLU A 79 -0.59 1.71 -13.60
CA GLU A 79 -0.34 0.32 -14.02
C GLU A 79 0.18 -0.54 -12.87
N ALA A 80 1.24 -0.07 -12.20
CA ALA A 80 1.82 -0.72 -11.03
C ALA A 80 0.78 -0.97 -9.92
N THR A 81 -0.08 0.01 -9.65
CA THR A 81 -1.17 -0.09 -8.66
C THR A 81 -2.12 -1.22 -9.03
N ARG A 82 -2.54 -1.31 -10.32
CA ARG A 82 -3.42 -2.39 -10.78
C ARG A 82 -2.75 -3.75 -10.67
N GLU A 83 -1.46 -3.85 -10.98
CA GLU A 83 -0.70 -5.08 -10.84
C GLU A 83 -0.58 -5.52 -9.38
N LEU A 84 -0.20 -4.62 -8.48
CA LEU A 84 -0.12 -4.87 -7.05
C LEU A 84 -1.47 -5.32 -6.47
N LEU A 85 -2.58 -4.72 -6.92
CA LEU A 85 -3.93 -5.13 -6.53
C LEU A 85 -4.26 -6.56 -7.00
N ARG A 86 -3.93 -6.91 -8.26
CA ARG A 86 -4.12 -8.27 -8.78
C ARG A 86 -3.33 -9.29 -7.96
N THR A 87 -2.05 -9.00 -7.70
CA THR A 87 -1.18 -9.85 -6.89
C THR A 87 -1.72 -10.02 -5.47
N ALA A 88 -2.17 -8.94 -4.83
CA ALA A 88 -2.78 -9.00 -3.51
C ALA A 88 -4.06 -9.86 -3.49
N CYS A 89 -4.90 -9.75 -4.52
CA CYS A 89 -6.10 -10.58 -4.69
C CYS A 89 -5.77 -12.06 -4.84
N GLN A 90 -4.81 -12.40 -5.71
CA GLN A 90 -4.36 -13.79 -5.91
C GLN A 90 -3.81 -14.40 -4.62
N ARG A 91 -3.00 -13.64 -3.87
CA ARG A 91 -2.46 -14.07 -2.57
C ARG A 91 -3.57 -14.29 -1.53
N ALA A 92 -4.56 -13.40 -1.49
CA ALA A 92 -5.70 -13.55 -0.60
C ALA A 92 -6.52 -14.81 -0.94
N ARG A 93 -6.76 -15.06 -2.22
CA ARG A 93 -7.42 -16.27 -2.71
C ARG A 93 -6.66 -17.54 -2.32
N ALA A 94 -5.37 -17.62 -2.64
CA ALA A 94 -4.55 -18.78 -2.27
C ALA A 94 -4.45 -19.01 -0.75
N ARG A 95 -4.52 -17.95 0.06
CA ARG A 95 -4.60 -18.07 1.53
C ARG A 95 -5.96 -18.61 1.98
N HIS A 96 -7.05 -18.20 1.33
CA HIS A 96 -8.39 -18.69 1.62
C HIS A 96 -8.54 -20.15 1.25
N GLU A 97 -8.11 -20.54 0.05
CA GLU A 97 -8.13 -21.94 -0.42
C GLU A 97 -7.36 -22.87 0.53
N ARG A 98 -6.15 -22.49 0.98
CA ARG A 98 -5.39 -23.28 1.97
C ARG A 98 -6.06 -23.40 3.34
N ARG A 99 -6.96 -22.50 3.69
CA ARG A 99 -7.67 -22.51 4.99
C ARG A 99 -8.98 -23.27 4.95
N HIS A 100 -9.54 -23.47 3.75
CA HIS A 100 -10.87 -24.08 3.56
C HIS A 100 -10.79 -25.37 2.74
N GLY A 101 -9.64 -25.68 2.16
CA GLY A 101 -9.28 -27.00 1.66
C GLY A 101 -8.54 -27.77 2.77
N ALA A 102 -9.32 -28.34 3.69
CA ALA A 102 -8.95 -29.44 4.57
C ALA A 102 -10.14 -30.40 4.62
#